data_AF-A0A2E4URE0-F1
#
_entry.id   AF-A0A2E4URE0-F1
#
_cell.length_a   1.000
_cell.length_b   1.000
_cell.length_c   1.000
_cell.angle_alpha   90.00
_cell.angle_beta   90.00
_cell.angle_gamma   90.00
#
_symmetry.space_group_name_H-M   'P 1'
#
loop_
_entity.id
_entity.type
_entity.pdbx_description
1 polymer ?
#
loop_
_entity_poly.entity_id
_entity_poly.type
_entity_poly.pdbx_seq_one_letter_code
_entity_poly.pdbx_strand_id
1 'polypeptide(L)'
;MHKHLRPLAMDEMPLQQHMQYLIDLESYSLVYRPRQTDTDFIQYKRAEYSVEAGQQLRAQLCRRIDQSSAAEREAAALAFVYLLKAPDLETRCGPSPCAQDDWFVWDKANQQIYYFSGGNQQPQGAVTGTVAATSQELDARPSARTFDLLMQMQPSAERYMVDEHITLQNKDDSTFLAEKWASDYLYHKGVFGTFEDV
;
A
#
# COMPACT_ATOMS: atom_id res chain seq x y z
N MET A 1 -35.19 32.42 2.19
CA MET A 1 -35.25 31.04 1.64
C MET A 1 -33.96 30.32 1.98
N HIS A 2 -33.88 29.73 3.17
CA HIS A 2 -32.73 28.90 3.56
C HIS A 2 -32.94 27.50 3.01
N LYS A 3 -32.16 27.10 2.01
CA LYS A 3 -32.07 25.70 1.59
C LYS A 3 -31.33 24.94 2.69
N HIS A 4 -32.07 24.15 3.45
CA HIS A 4 -31.50 23.04 4.22
C HIS A 4 -30.84 22.07 3.24
N LEU A 5 -29.50 22.07 3.19
CA LEU A 5 -28.74 20.96 2.65
C LEU A 5 -28.88 19.81 3.66
N ARG A 6 -29.61 18.78 3.26
CA ARG A 6 -29.58 17.47 3.93
C ARG A 6 -28.12 16.97 3.92
N PRO A 7 -27.60 16.41 5.02
CA PRO A 7 -26.45 15.54 4.91
C PRO A 7 -26.91 14.31 4.11
N LEU A 8 -26.35 14.16 2.92
CA LEU A 8 -26.40 12.89 2.21
C LEU A 8 -25.66 11.89 3.10
N ALA A 9 -26.34 10.80 3.47
CA ALA A 9 -25.71 9.65 4.08
C ALA A 9 -24.65 9.15 3.09
N MET A 10 -23.38 9.43 3.37
CA MET A 10 -22.26 8.71 2.79
C MET A 10 -22.25 7.35 3.47
N ASP A 11 -22.76 6.33 2.81
CA ASP A 11 -22.30 4.96 3.07
C ASP A 11 -20.77 4.99 3.02
N GLU A 12 -20.15 4.62 4.14
CA GLU A 12 -18.73 4.73 4.43
C GLU A 12 -17.91 3.84 3.47
N MET A 13 -17.52 4.38 2.31
CA MET A 13 -16.49 3.76 1.48
C MET A 13 -15.13 3.92 2.18
N PRO A 14 -14.33 2.84 2.33
CA PRO A 14 -13.13 2.87 3.15
C PRO A 14 -12.06 3.79 2.55
N LEU A 15 -11.48 4.66 3.38
CA LEU A 15 -10.44 5.65 3.04
C LEU A 15 -9.19 5.07 2.33
N GLN A 16 -9.04 3.75 2.26
CA GLN A 16 -7.87 3.05 1.73
C GLN A 16 -8.23 1.95 0.73
N GLN A 17 -8.99 2.28 -0.32
CA GLN A 17 -9.36 1.31 -1.37
C GLN A 17 -8.15 0.56 -1.96
N HIS A 18 -7.01 1.24 -2.08
CA HIS A 18 -5.75 0.65 -2.54
C HIS A 18 -5.32 -0.57 -1.71
N MET A 19 -5.62 -0.61 -0.40
CA MET A 19 -5.30 -1.76 0.45
C MET A 19 -6.10 -3.02 0.09
N GLN A 20 -7.18 -2.92 -0.68
CA GLN A 20 -7.93 -4.09 -1.19
C GLN A 20 -7.19 -4.84 -2.31
N TYR A 21 -6.13 -4.23 -2.87
CA TYR A 21 -5.20 -4.90 -3.80
C TYR A 21 -4.15 -5.74 -3.07
N LEU A 22 -4.12 -5.69 -1.74
CA LEU A 22 -3.24 -6.49 -0.90
C LEU A 22 -4.02 -7.65 -0.29
N ILE A 23 -3.47 -8.85 -0.42
CA ILE A 23 -4.00 -10.08 0.16
C ILE A 23 -2.93 -10.60 1.11
N ASP A 24 -3.22 -10.54 2.41
CA ASP A 24 -2.37 -11.16 3.41
C ASP A 24 -2.76 -12.63 3.59
N LEU A 25 -1.78 -13.50 3.43
CA LEU A 25 -1.84 -14.92 3.76
C LEU A 25 -1.00 -15.17 5.02
N GLU A 26 -1.07 -16.36 5.60
CA GLU A 26 -0.35 -16.62 6.86
C GLU A 26 1.19 -16.60 6.65
N SER A 27 1.69 -17.10 5.51
CA SER A 27 3.14 -17.17 5.25
C SER A 27 3.71 -16.00 4.44
N TYR A 28 2.89 -15.30 3.67
CA TYR A 28 3.31 -14.23 2.77
C TYR A 28 2.16 -13.31 2.41
N SER A 29 2.44 -12.25 1.67
CA SER A 29 1.45 -11.33 1.14
C SER A 29 1.53 -11.30 -0.39
N LEU A 30 0.40 -11.03 -1.02
CA LEU A 30 0.28 -10.79 -2.45
C LEU A 30 -0.24 -9.37 -2.68
N VAL A 31 0.44 -8.60 -3.52
CA VAL A 31 -0.15 -7.38 -4.11
C VAL A 31 -0.42 -7.67 -5.56
N TYR A 32 -1.60 -7.31 -6.04
CA TYR A 32 -1.98 -7.49 -7.44
C TYR A 32 -2.34 -6.19 -8.14
N ARG A 33 -2.06 -6.17 -9.43
CA ARG A 33 -2.37 -5.07 -10.33
C ARG A 33 -3.11 -5.63 -11.54
N PRO A 34 -4.42 -5.37 -11.68
CA PRO A 34 -5.17 -5.70 -12.87
C PRO A 34 -4.58 -4.98 -14.08
N ARG A 35 -4.41 -5.69 -15.20
CA ARG A 35 -4.04 -5.12 -16.51
C ARG A 35 -5.22 -5.28 -17.46
N GLN A 36 -5.01 -5.19 -18.77
CA GLN A 36 -6.12 -5.24 -19.73
C GLN A 36 -6.75 -6.64 -19.85
N THR A 37 -5.93 -7.69 -19.79
CA THR A 37 -6.35 -9.07 -20.05
C THR A 37 -5.84 -10.06 -19.01
N ASP A 38 -4.89 -9.65 -18.20
CA ASP A 38 -4.15 -10.45 -17.23
C ASP A 38 -4.01 -9.70 -15.90
N THR A 39 -3.39 -10.35 -14.91
CA THR A 39 -3.08 -9.74 -13.61
C THR A 39 -1.61 -9.92 -13.28
N ASP A 40 -0.96 -8.83 -12.89
CA ASP A 40 0.42 -8.82 -12.40
C ASP A 40 0.42 -8.96 -10.88
N PHE A 41 1.20 -9.89 -10.35
CA PHE A 41 1.32 -10.14 -8.91
C PHE A 41 2.75 -9.93 -8.44
N ILE A 42 2.88 -9.45 -7.20
CA ILE A 42 4.10 -9.60 -6.42
C ILE A 42 3.78 -10.38 -5.16
N GLN A 43 4.53 -11.45 -4.94
CA GLN A 43 4.54 -12.26 -3.74
C GLN A 43 5.74 -11.91 -2.88
N TYR A 44 5.54 -11.61 -1.60
CA TYR A 44 6.63 -11.24 -0.69
C TYR A 44 6.22 -11.33 0.77
N LYS A 45 7.18 -11.24 1.70
CA LYS A 45 6.89 -11.09 3.14
C LYS A 45 6.87 -9.63 3.54
N ARG A 46 5.77 -9.16 4.13
CA ARG A 46 5.71 -7.83 4.74
C ARG A 46 6.48 -7.79 6.05
N ALA A 47 7.16 -6.67 6.29
CA ALA A 47 7.88 -6.44 7.54
C ALA A 47 6.93 -5.94 8.63
N GLU A 48 7.21 -6.30 9.89
CA GLU A 48 6.53 -5.73 11.04
C GLU A 48 6.86 -4.24 11.16
N TYR A 49 5.88 -3.45 11.60
CA TYR A 49 6.04 -2.01 11.69
C TYR A 49 6.67 -1.55 13.00
N SER A 50 7.62 -0.62 12.89
CA SER A 50 8.04 0.27 13.97
C SER A 50 8.31 1.66 13.38
N VAL A 51 8.25 2.70 14.21
CA VAL A 51 8.53 4.08 13.77
C VAL A 51 9.91 4.18 13.12
N GLU A 52 10.91 3.51 13.70
CA GLU A 52 12.27 3.45 13.17
C GLU A 52 12.33 2.78 11.79
N ALA A 53 11.71 1.59 11.66
CA ALA A 53 11.65 0.87 10.38
C ALA A 53 10.92 1.70 9.31
N GLY A 54 9.85 2.42 9.69
CA GLY A 54 9.16 3.36 8.81
C GLY A 54 10.07 4.49 8.34
N GLN A 55 10.83 5.12 9.24
CA GLN A 55 11.78 6.19 8.84
C GLN A 55 12.87 5.66 7.89
N GLN A 56 13.44 4.50 8.18
CA GLN A 56 14.45 3.87 7.33
C GLN A 56 13.87 3.52 5.96
N LEU A 57 12.66 2.95 5.91
CA LEU A 57 11.98 2.61 4.66
C LEU A 57 11.70 3.85 3.82
N ARG A 58 11.16 4.92 4.43
CA ARG A 58 10.91 6.20 3.74
C ARG A 58 12.19 6.75 3.14
N ALA A 59 13.29 6.78 3.89
CA ALA A 59 14.58 7.26 3.38
C ALA A 59 15.09 6.43 2.19
N GLN A 60 14.90 5.11 2.23
CA GLN A 60 15.28 4.24 1.11
C GLN A 60 14.41 4.44 -0.13
N LEU A 61 13.11 4.66 0.03
CA LEU A 61 12.19 4.97 -1.08
C LEU A 61 12.52 6.33 -1.70
N CYS A 62 12.73 7.37 -0.88
CA CYS A 62 13.11 8.70 -1.35
C CYS A 62 14.39 8.71 -2.21
N ARG A 63 15.34 7.79 -1.97
CA ARG A 63 16.55 7.64 -2.80
C ARG A 63 16.30 7.02 -4.17
N ARG A 64 15.16 6.35 -4.36
CA ARG A 64 14.83 5.57 -5.57
C ARG A 64 13.83 6.26 -6.48
N ILE A 65 13.26 7.39 -6.07
CA ILE A 65 12.21 8.09 -6.79
C ILE A 65 12.65 9.50 -7.19
N ASP A 66 12.05 10.03 -8.26
CA ASP A 66 12.07 11.46 -8.50
C ASP A 66 11.05 12.15 -7.59
N GLN A 67 11.56 12.76 -6.52
CA GLN A 67 10.74 13.39 -5.49
C GLN A 67 9.99 14.64 -6.00
N SER A 68 10.30 15.15 -7.19
CA SER A 68 9.55 16.26 -7.81
C SER A 68 8.30 15.78 -8.56
N SER A 69 8.24 14.50 -8.96
CA SER A 69 7.11 13.90 -9.66
C SER A 69 6.02 13.41 -8.70
N ALA A 70 4.78 13.88 -8.89
CA ALA A 70 3.64 13.45 -8.07
C ALA A 70 3.35 11.95 -8.20
N ALA A 71 3.46 11.39 -9.42
CA ALA A 71 3.24 9.97 -9.65
C ALA A 71 4.29 9.08 -8.98
N GLU A 72 5.55 9.55 -8.91
CA GLU A 72 6.62 8.85 -8.20
C GLU A 72 6.41 8.88 -6.68
N ARG A 73 5.93 10.00 -6.14
CA ARG A 73 5.57 10.13 -4.71
C ARG A 73 4.36 9.27 -4.34
N GLU A 74 3.34 9.22 -5.20
CA GLU A 74 2.22 8.29 -5.05
C GLU A 74 2.69 6.85 -5.03
N ALA A 75 3.51 6.45 -6.03
CA ALA A 75 4.05 5.09 -6.09
C ALA A 75 4.86 4.71 -4.85
N ALA A 76 5.64 5.65 -4.30
CA ALA A 76 6.38 5.46 -3.06
C ALA A 76 5.49 5.34 -1.83
N ALA A 77 4.46 6.17 -1.71
CA ALA A 77 3.51 6.11 -0.61
C ALA A 77 2.75 4.77 -0.59
N LEU A 78 2.31 4.30 -1.77
CA LEU A 78 1.70 2.98 -1.89
C LEU A 78 2.69 1.84 -1.56
N ALA A 79 3.92 1.90 -2.09
CA ALA A 79 4.95 0.90 -1.77
C ALA A 79 5.24 0.86 -0.26
N PHE A 80 5.24 2.02 0.42
CA PHE A 80 5.45 2.12 1.85
C PHE A 80 4.42 1.32 2.66
N VAL A 81 3.13 1.53 2.39
CA VAL A 81 2.05 0.84 3.12
C VAL A 81 1.96 -0.65 2.75
N TYR A 82 2.31 -1.01 1.51
CA TYR A 82 2.35 -2.40 1.08
C TYR A 82 3.52 -3.18 1.71
N LEU A 83 4.65 -2.55 2.02
CA LEU A 83 5.81 -3.24 2.61
C LEU A 83 5.69 -3.51 4.12
N LEU A 84 4.83 -2.76 4.82
CA LEU A 84 4.76 -2.76 6.29
C LEU A 84 3.41 -3.27 6.79
N LYS A 85 3.40 -4.20 7.72
CA LYS A 85 2.18 -4.60 8.47
C LYS A 85 1.86 -3.54 9.53
N ALA A 86 1.02 -2.58 9.16
CA ALA A 86 0.48 -1.61 10.10
C ALA A 86 -0.92 -1.14 9.68
N PRO A 87 -1.98 -1.51 10.44
CA PRO A 87 -3.35 -1.12 10.11
C PRO A 87 -3.60 0.39 10.32
N ASP A 88 -2.72 1.07 11.07
CA ASP A 88 -2.86 2.49 11.40
C ASP A 88 -2.15 3.43 10.42
N LEU A 89 -1.48 2.88 9.39
CA LEU A 89 -0.88 3.67 8.32
C LEU A 89 -1.92 3.99 7.24
N GLU A 90 -2.15 5.27 7.01
CA GLU A 90 -3.06 5.78 5.98
C GLU A 90 -2.32 6.55 4.89
N THR A 91 -2.50 6.16 3.64
CA THR A 91 -2.08 6.99 2.51
C THR A 91 -3.06 8.15 2.33
N ARG A 92 -2.56 9.37 2.16
CA ARG A 92 -3.34 10.59 1.95
C ARG A 92 -2.73 11.45 0.86
N CYS A 93 -3.57 12.27 0.23
CA CYS A 93 -3.16 13.33 -0.69
C CYS A 93 -3.64 14.68 -0.13
N GLY A 94 -2.74 15.67 -0.09
CA GLY A 94 -3.08 17.01 0.38
C GLY A 94 -1.85 17.90 0.54
N PRO A 95 -2.00 19.08 1.16
CA PRO A 95 -0.91 20.03 1.27
C PRO A 95 0.21 19.51 2.17
N SER A 96 1.44 19.64 1.68
CA SER A 96 2.68 19.38 2.42
C SER A 96 3.56 20.63 2.49
N PRO A 97 4.65 20.60 3.27
CA PRO A 97 5.61 21.70 3.31
C PRO A 97 6.22 22.06 1.94
N CYS A 98 6.15 21.17 0.96
CA CYS A 98 6.81 21.33 -0.34
C CYS A 98 5.85 21.46 -1.53
N ALA A 99 4.60 21.03 -1.41
CA ALA A 99 3.62 21.06 -2.50
C ALA A 99 2.18 21.17 -1.97
N GLN A 100 1.26 21.73 -2.78
CA GLN A 100 -0.16 21.83 -2.42
C GLN A 100 -0.92 20.50 -2.53
N ASP A 101 -0.49 19.64 -3.45
CA ASP A 101 -1.05 18.30 -3.67
C ASP A 101 0.08 17.27 -3.58
N ASP A 102 0.33 16.78 -2.37
CA ASP A 102 1.39 15.83 -2.09
C ASP A 102 0.85 14.53 -1.50
N TRP A 103 1.50 13.43 -1.90
CA TRP A 103 1.22 12.11 -1.37
C TRP A 103 2.08 11.84 -0.15
N PHE A 104 1.43 11.45 0.95
CA PHE A 104 2.09 11.14 2.21
C PHE A 104 1.41 9.98 2.93
N VAL A 105 2.12 9.38 3.88
CA VAL A 105 1.57 8.35 4.76
C VAL A 105 1.44 8.93 6.17
N TRP A 106 0.25 8.81 6.76
CA TRP A 106 -0.03 9.18 8.14
C TRP A 106 -0.09 7.94 9.01
N ASP A 107 0.80 7.86 9.99
CA ASP A 107 0.71 6.95 11.12
C ASP A 107 -0.19 7.56 12.20
N LYS A 108 -1.42 7.05 12.27
CA LYS A 108 -2.40 7.50 13.27
C LYS A 108 -1.99 7.16 14.70
N ALA A 109 -1.37 6.01 14.91
CA ALA A 109 -1.04 5.52 16.23
C ALA A 109 0.04 6.40 16.89
N ASN A 110 1.06 6.78 16.12
CA ASN A 110 2.19 7.59 16.61
C ASN A 110 2.08 9.07 16.22
N GLN A 111 1.00 9.48 15.55
CA GLN A 111 0.79 10.85 15.05
C GLN A 111 1.95 11.34 14.17
N GLN A 112 2.53 10.44 13.37
CA GLN A 112 3.69 10.71 12.52
C GLN A 112 3.26 10.81 11.06
N ILE A 113 3.79 11.80 10.33
CA ILE A 113 3.60 11.91 8.88
C ILE A 113 4.91 11.62 8.16
N TYR A 114 4.83 10.79 7.11
CA TYR A 114 5.91 10.44 6.21
C TYR A 114 5.66 11.10 4.85
N TYR A 115 6.43 12.15 4.56
CA TYR A 115 6.44 12.80 3.25
C TYR A 115 7.46 12.14 2.33
N PHE A 116 7.15 12.07 1.04
CA PHE A 116 8.08 11.59 0.00
C PHE A 116 8.64 12.74 -0.86
N SER A 117 8.20 13.96 -0.59
CA SER A 117 8.74 15.20 -1.14
C SER A 117 9.85 15.78 -0.23
N GLY A 118 10.65 16.71 -0.78
CA GLY A 118 11.51 17.58 0.03
C GLY A 118 12.87 17.02 0.50
N GLY A 119 13.37 15.94 -0.09
CA GLY A 119 14.69 15.38 0.18
C GLY A 119 14.70 14.18 1.12
N ASN A 120 15.90 13.77 1.54
CA ASN A 120 16.10 12.66 2.49
C ASN A 120 15.81 13.03 3.95
N GLN A 121 15.54 14.32 4.23
CA GLN A 121 15.21 14.77 5.57
C GLN A 121 13.70 14.88 5.72
N GLN A 122 13.17 14.33 6.81
CA GLN A 122 11.76 14.54 7.17
C GLN A 122 11.59 16.00 7.58
N PRO A 123 10.62 16.73 6.99
CA PRO A 123 10.34 18.08 7.44
C PRO A 123 10.14 18.08 8.96
N GLN A 124 11.03 18.76 9.69
CA GLN A 124 10.94 18.89 11.14
C GLN A 124 9.88 19.95 11.44
N GLY A 125 8.67 19.47 11.70
CA GLY A 125 7.56 20.28 12.17
C GLY A 125 6.45 19.35 12.58
N ALA A 126 6.01 19.45 13.84
CA ALA A 126 4.70 18.93 14.19
C ALA A 126 3.72 19.61 13.24
N VAL A 127 3.05 18.83 12.41
CA VAL A 127 1.87 19.33 11.68
C VAL A 127 0.76 19.43 12.72
N THR A 128 0.91 20.37 13.66
CA THR A 128 -0.17 20.90 14.49
C THR A 128 -0.98 21.82 13.61
N GLY A 129 -1.78 21.19 12.78
CA GLY A 129 -2.76 21.81 11.92
C GLY A 129 -3.56 20.65 11.43
N THR A 130 -4.82 20.58 11.86
CA THR A 130 -5.88 19.76 11.26
C THR A 130 -5.47 19.39 9.85
N VAL A 131 -5.12 18.12 9.63
CA VAL A 131 -4.96 17.51 8.31
C VAL A 131 -6.33 17.65 7.69
N ALA A 132 -6.62 18.86 7.19
CA ALA A 132 -7.93 19.26 6.73
C ALA A 132 -8.17 18.37 5.54
N ALA A 133 -9.07 17.42 5.77
CA ALA A 133 -9.36 16.32 4.91
C ALA A 133 -9.84 16.85 3.56
N THR A 134 -8.93 17.02 2.61
CA THR A 134 -9.21 16.59 1.25
C THR A 134 -8.90 15.11 1.19
N SER A 135 -9.69 14.32 1.94
CA SER A 135 -9.83 12.89 1.72
C SER A 135 -10.55 12.74 0.38
N GLN A 136 -9.87 13.07 -0.72
CA GLN A 136 -10.29 12.55 -2.00
C GLN A 136 -10.15 11.04 -1.90
N GLU A 137 -11.22 10.33 -2.25
CA GLU A 137 -11.19 8.90 -2.44
C GLU A 137 -9.99 8.57 -3.34
N LEU A 138 -8.97 7.94 -2.76
CA LEU A 138 -7.78 7.56 -3.49
C LEU A 138 -8.09 6.24 -4.20
N ASP A 139 -8.66 6.29 -5.42
CA ASP A 139 -8.65 5.17 -6.38
C ASP A 139 -7.22 4.96 -6.94
N ALA A 140 -6.26 4.90 -6.01
CA ALA A 140 -4.84 4.76 -6.31
C ALA A 140 -4.53 3.29 -6.49
N ARG A 141 -4.72 2.81 -7.72
CA ARG A 141 -4.38 1.44 -8.09
C ARG A 141 -2.87 1.28 -8.09
N PRO A 142 -2.32 0.13 -7.63
CA PRO A 142 -0.90 -0.13 -7.74
C PRO A 142 -0.40 0.08 -9.17
N SER A 143 0.53 1.01 -9.36
CA SER A 143 1.09 1.28 -10.68
C SER A 143 2.22 0.30 -11.02
N ALA A 144 2.67 0.31 -12.29
CA ALA A 144 3.91 -0.39 -12.67
C ALA A 144 5.08 0.04 -11.77
N ARG A 145 5.13 1.33 -11.47
CA ARG A 145 6.19 1.93 -10.68
C ARG A 145 6.15 1.49 -9.23
N THR A 146 4.96 1.37 -8.65
CA THR A 146 4.77 0.79 -7.30
C THR A 146 5.36 -0.63 -7.25
N PHE A 147 5.07 -1.45 -8.27
CA PHE A 147 5.60 -2.81 -8.36
C PHE A 147 7.13 -2.84 -8.49
N ASP A 148 7.70 -1.96 -9.31
CA ASP A 148 9.16 -1.87 -9.44
C ASP A 148 9.83 -1.46 -8.12
N LEU A 149 9.22 -0.55 -7.36
CA LEU A 149 9.70 -0.18 -6.03
C LEU A 149 9.61 -1.36 -5.05
N LEU A 150 8.52 -2.11 -5.03
CA LEU A 150 8.39 -3.32 -4.18
C LEU A 150 9.51 -4.31 -4.48
N MET A 151 9.77 -4.61 -5.75
CA MET A 151 10.85 -5.51 -6.18
C MET A 151 12.24 -4.99 -5.78
N GLN A 152 12.48 -3.68 -5.84
CA GLN A 152 13.75 -3.07 -5.45
C GLN A 152 13.99 -3.01 -3.93
N MET A 153 12.91 -3.09 -3.15
CA MET A 153 12.93 -2.89 -1.70
C MET A 153 12.85 -4.19 -0.91
N GLN A 154 12.26 -5.24 -1.49
CA GLN A 154 12.01 -6.49 -0.81
C GLN A 154 12.77 -7.64 -1.49
N PRO A 155 13.89 -8.12 -0.91
CA PRO A 155 14.68 -9.19 -1.51
C PRO A 155 13.93 -10.51 -1.71
N SER A 156 12.89 -10.77 -0.92
CA SER A 156 12.03 -11.96 -1.07
C SER A 156 10.91 -11.80 -2.11
N ALA A 157 10.85 -10.67 -2.80
CA ALA A 157 9.79 -10.39 -3.74
C ALA A 157 9.95 -11.18 -5.05
N GLU A 158 8.88 -11.86 -5.43
CA GLU A 158 8.76 -12.56 -6.70
C GLU A 158 7.60 -11.95 -7.49
N ARG A 159 7.86 -11.54 -8.73
CA ARG A 159 6.86 -10.97 -9.63
C ARG A 159 6.49 -11.96 -10.72
N TYR A 160 5.21 -12.15 -10.97
CA TYR A 160 4.72 -13.04 -12.01
C TYR A 160 3.37 -12.58 -12.56
N MET A 161 3.05 -13.05 -13.75
CA MET A 161 1.76 -12.78 -14.42
C MET A 161 0.83 -13.98 -14.26
N VAL A 162 -0.45 -13.70 -14.13
CA VAL A 162 -1.53 -14.69 -14.12
C VAL A 162 -2.48 -14.33 -15.24
N ASP A 163 -2.80 -15.30 -16.11
CA ASP A 163 -3.68 -15.11 -17.28
C ASP A 163 -5.15 -14.83 -16.90
N GLU A 164 -5.49 -14.92 -15.61
CA GLU A 164 -6.78 -14.51 -15.05
C GLU A 164 -6.81 -12.99 -14.83
N HIS A 165 -7.84 -12.32 -15.33
CA HIS A 165 -8.07 -10.89 -15.08
C HIS A 165 -8.85 -10.68 -13.76
N ILE A 166 -8.11 -10.29 -12.72
CA ILE A 166 -8.57 -10.17 -11.34
C ILE A 166 -8.63 -8.69 -10.97
N THR A 167 -9.79 -8.27 -10.48
CA THR A 167 -10.16 -6.89 -10.12
C THR A 167 -10.75 -6.89 -8.72
N LEU A 168 -10.93 -5.71 -8.12
CA LEU A 168 -11.61 -5.61 -6.81
C LEU A 168 -13.03 -6.22 -6.85
N GLN A 169 -13.70 -6.19 -8.01
CA GLN A 169 -15.07 -6.64 -8.17
C GLN A 169 -15.21 -8.17 -8.27
N ASN A 170 -14.19 -8.88 -8.75
CA ASN A 170 -14.25 -10.33 -9.01
C ASN A 170 -13.16 -11.13 -8.28
N LYS A 171 -12.36 -10.50 -7.39
CA LYS A 171 -11.28 -11.19 -6.67
C LYS A 171 -11.75 -12.39 -5.86
N ASP A 172 -12.97 -12.35 -5.33
CA ASP A 172 -13.52 -13.44 -4.51
C ASP A 172 -13.96 -14.65 -5.36
N ASP A 173 -14.14 -14.44 -6.67
CA ASP A 173 -14.44 -15.49 -7.65
C ASP A 173 -13.16 -16.02 -8.35
N SER A 174 -11.98 -15.50 -8.00
CA SER A 174 -10.73 -15.86 -8.68
C SER A 174 -10.31 -17.29 -8.35
N THR A 175 -10.08 -18.07 -9.40
CA THR A 175 -9.57 -19.45 -9.26
C THR A 175 -8.14 -19.43 -8.71
N PHE A 176 -7.30 -18.54 -9.22
CA PHE A 176 -5.91 -18.40 -8.76
C PHE A 176 -5.83 -18.05 -7.27
N LEU A 177 -6.63 -17.08 -6.80
CA LEU A 177 -6.62 -16.68 -5.38
C LEU A 177 -7.16 -17.79 -4.47
N ALA A 178 -8.20 -18.51 -4.90
CA ALA A 178 -8.71 -19.68 -4.18
C ALA A 178 -7.63 -20.76 -4.01
N GLU A 179 -6.87 -21.06 -5.07
CA GLU A 179 -5.76 -22.02 -5.02
C GLU A 179 -4.61 -21.57 -4.12
N LYS A 180 -4.28 -20.26 -4.13
CA LYS A 180 -3.26 -19.68 -3.23
C LYS A 180 -3.67 -19.79 -1.77
N TRP A 181 -4.92 -19.47 -1.43
CA TRP A 181 -5.45 -19.66 -0.07
C TRP A 181 -5.41 -21.11 0.37
N ALA A 182 -5.85 -22.04 -0.49
CA ALA A 182 -5.82 -23.47 -0.17
C ALA A 182 -4.39 -23.97 0.07
N SER A 183 -3.44 -23.54 -0.77
CA SER A 183 -2.03 -23.92 -0.64
C SER A 183 -1.39 -23.40 0.64
N ASP A 184 -1.63 -22.13 0.97
CA ASP A 184 -1.13 -21.50 2.21
C ASP A 184 -1.73 -22.19 3.44
N TYR A 185 -3.03 -22.48 3.44
CA TYR A 185 -3.68 -23.23 4.51
C TYR A 185 -3.08 -24.63 4.70
N LEU A 186 -2.88 -25.39 3.63
CA LEU A 186 -2.30 -26.73 3.70
C LEU A 186 -0.84 -26.70 4.20
N TYR A 187 -0.07 -25.68 3.82
CA TYR A 187 1.28 -25.46 4.33
C TYR A 187 1.28 -25.26 5.85
N HIS A 188 0.43 -24.38 6.38
CA HIS A 188 0.35 -24.15 7.83
C HIS A 188 -0.22 -25.34 8.61
N LYS A 189 -0.98 -26.21 7.96
CA LYS A 189 -1.42 -27.49 8.55
C LYS A 189 -0.33 -28.58 8.53
N GLY A 190 0.87 -28.29 8.04
CA GLY A 190 1.98 -29.24 7.98
C GLY A 190 1.76 -30.38 6.99
N VAL A 191 0.85 -30.19 6.03
CA VAL A 191 0.55 -31.21 5.00
C VAL A 191 1.72 -31.33 4.01
N PHE A 192 2.45 -30.24 3.80
CA PHE A 192 3.74 -30.26 3.11
C PHE A 192 4.83 -30.43 4.17
N GLY A 193 5.50 -31.59 4.19
CA GLY A 193 6.52 -31.91 5.19
C GLY A 193 7.61 -30.84 5.23
N THR A 194 7.94 -30.37 6.43
CA THR A 194 9.20 -29.66 6.67
C THR A 194 10.31 -30.69 6.48
N PHE A 195 11.03 -30.62 5.36
CA PHE A 195 12.31 -31.28 5.25
C PHE A 195 13.24 -30.57 6.25
N GLU A 196 13.42 -31.17 7.42
CA GLU A 196 14.59 -30.87 8.24
C GLU A 196 15.79 -31.41 7.45
N ASP A 197 16.60 -30.51 6.91
CA ASP A 197 17.92 -30.87 6.39
C ASP A 197 18.72 -31.49 7.54
N VAL A 198 18.98 -32.80 7.42
CA VAL A 198 19.90 -33.57 8.28
C VAL A 198 21.33 -33.32 7.86
#